data_AF-A0A924RME9-F1
#
_entry.id   AF-A0A924RME9-F1
#
_cell.length_a   1.000
_cell.length_b   1.000
_cell.length_c   1.000
_cell.angle_alpha   90.00
_cell.angle_beta   90.00
_cell.angle_gamma   90.00
#
_symmetry.space_group_name_H-M   'P 1'
#
loop_
_entity.id
_entity.type
_entity.pdbx_description
1 polymer ?
#
loop_
_entity_poly.entity_id
_entity_poly.type
_entity_poly.pdbx_seq_one_letter_code
_entity_poly.pdbx_strand_id
1 'polypeptide(L)'
;EFMNKSSLEIVKGFVEPSLAVAKSGDQFQFQRLGYFIVDKDATQSKLVFNKTVGLKDAWEEKGKKEENLIVNMQKEINKYVKEKELTIAENLLMPIIKNIKSIDNYSLIVNTIIKNIKNDNNALLFSNLILKYSHKVSAKDFEVETISKLYAMSLKSQLAGVRILAIQNLKNDVDNLINFQTQLSELKNSEKNEKVLELL
;
A
#
# COMPACT_ATOMS: atom_id res chain seq x y z
N GLU A 1 9.37 -2.08 17.50
CA GLU A 1 7.95 -1.89 17.90
C GLU A 1 6.99 -2.46 16.85
N PHE A 2 7.03 -3.77 16.56
CA PHE A 2 6.22 -4.40 15.50
C PHE A 2 5.12 -5.34 16.03
N MET A 3 4.85 -5.33 17.34
CA MET A 3 3.82 -6.18 17.93
C MET A 3 2.43 -5.59 17.70
N ASN A 4 1.54 -6.38 17.12
CA ASN A 4 0.14 -6.00 17.03
C ASN A 4 -0.50 -6.02 18.43
N LYS A 5 -0.89 -4.83 18.94
CA LYS A 5 -1.57 -4.68 20.22
C LYS A 5 -2.98 -5.29 20.25
N SER A 6 -3.57 -5.59 19.08
CA SER A 6 -4.88 -6.24 18.93
C SER A 6 -4.79 -7.70 18.47
N SER A 7 -3.66 -8.37 18.71
CA SER A 7 -3.46 -9.78 18.32
C SER A 7 -4.34 -10.77 19.08
N LEU A 8 -4.85 -10.40 20.25
CA LEU A 8 -5.73 -11.21 21.09
C LEU A 8 -6.89 -10.37 21.60
N GLU A 9 -8.11 -10.86 21.39
CA GLU A 9 -9.34 -10.31 21.95
C GLU A 9 -10.11 -11.46 22.61
N ILE A 10 -10.44 -11.30 23.90
CA ILE A 10 -11.19 -12.30 24.67
C ILE A 10 -12.63 -11.83 24.81
N VAL A 11 -13.57 -12.59 24.25
CA VAL A 11 -15.00 -12.29 24.27
C VAL A 11 -15.74 -13.38 25.04
N LYS A 12 -16.69 -12.98 25.90
CA LYS A 12 -17.63 -13.89 26.54
C LYS A 12 -18.94 -13.86 25.74
N GLY A 13 -19.46 -15.05 25.40
CA GLY A 13 -20.68 -15.17 24.61
C GLY A 13 -21.46 -16.43 24.95
N PHE A 14 -22.57 -16.62 24.24
CA PHE A 14 -23.42 -17.80 24.36
C PHE A 14 -23.23 -18.68 23.12
N VAL A 15 -23.34 -20.00 23.32
CA VAL A 15 -23.28 -21.01 22.27
C VAL A 15 -24.47 -21.94 22.40
N GLU A 16 -24.76 -22.71 21.36
CA GLU A 16 -25.86 -23.68 21.37
C GLU A 16 -25.62 -24.81 22.38
N PRO A 17 -26.69 -25.36 23.00
CA PRO A 17 -26.57 -26.46 23.95
C PRO A 17 -25.90 -27.72 23.38
N SER A 18 -25.98 -27.93 22.07
CA SER A 18 -25.35 -29.06 21.35
C SER A 18 -23.83 -29.11 21.55
N LEU A 19 -23.20 -27.96 21.81
CA LEU A 19 -21.76 -27.83 22.01
C LEU A 19 -21.31 -28.17 23.45
N ALA A 20 -22.23 -28.48 24.37
CA ALA A 20 -21.90 -28.86 25.74
C ALA A 20 -21.04 -30.14 25.83
N VAL A 21 -21.10 -31.01 24.82
CA VAL A 21 -20.32 -32.26 24.74
C VAL A 21 -19.07 -32.14 23.86
N ALA A 22 -18.75 -30.93 23.38
CA ALA A 22 -17.59 -30.69 22.53
C ALA A 22 -16.27 -30.98 23.26
N LYS A 23 -15.33 -31.61 22.58
CA LYS A 23 -14.03 -32.00 23.11
C LYS A 23 -12.94 -31.09 22.58
N SER A 24 -11.86 -30.94 23.36
CA SER A 24 -10.66 -30.22 22.92
C SER A 24 -10.20 -30.73 21.55
N GLY A 25 -9.99 -29.81 20.61
CA GLY A 25 -9.60 -30.11 19.23
C GLY A 25 -10.76 -30.27 18.24
N ASP A 26 -12.01 -30.36 18.72
CA ASP A 26 -13.18 -30.36 17.82
C ASP A 26 -13.27 -29.04 17.06
N GLN A 27 -13.70 -29.11 15.81
CA GLN A 27 -13.77 -27.98 14.88
C GLN A 27 -15.21 -27.68 14.50
N PHE A 28 -15.56 -26.40 14.52
CA PHE A 28 -16.91 -25.93 14.24
C PHE A 28 -16.88 -24.71 13.34
N GLN A 29 -17.87 -24.61 12.44
CA GLN A 29 -18.17 -23.37 11.75
C GLN A 29 -19.28 -22.65 12.50
N PHE A 30 -18.95 -21.53 13.15
CA PHE A 30 -19.97 -20.65 13.72
C PHE A 30 -20.53 -19.77 12.61
N GLN A 31 -21.84 -19.87 12.41
CA GLN A 31 -22.53 -19.18 11.32
C GLN A 31 -22.23 -17.67 11.37
N ARG A 32 -21.87 -17.12 10.20
CA ARG A 32 -21.54 -15.70 10.00
C ARG A 32 -20.31 -15.18 10.76
N LEU A 33 -19.63 -16.00 11.56
CA LEU A 33 -18.49 -15.58 12.39
C LEU A 33 -17.15 -16.13 11.89
N GLY A 34 -17.09 -17.42 11.59
CA GLY A 34 -15.85 -18.08 11.15
C GLY A 34 -15.75 -19.54 11.58
N TYR A 35 -14.55 -20.08 11.41
CA TYR A 35 -14.20 -21.42 11.89
C TYR A 35 -13.48 -21.31 13.23
N PHE A 36 -13.87 -22.18 14.15
CA PHE A 36 -13.40 -22.22 15.53
C PHE A 36 -12.95 -23.63 15.90
N ILE A 37 -11.98 -23.70 16.80
CA ILE A 37 -11.52 -24.95 17.42
C ILE A 37 -11.71 -24.85 18.94
N VAL A 38 -12.12 -25.95 19.56
CA VAL A 38 -12.17 -26.04 21.03
C VAL A 38 -10.75 -26.03 21.57
N ASP A 39 -10.46 -25.07 22.44
CA ASP A 39 -9.14 -24.90 23.05
C ASP A 39 -8.83 -26.03 24.05
N LYS A 40 -7.55 -26.27 24.29
CA LYS A 40 -7.08 -27.29 25.26
C LYS A 40 -7.45 -26.94 26.70
N ASP A 41 -7.60 -25.65 27.00
CA ASP A 41 -8.01 -25.13 28.30
C ASP A 41 -9.53 -25.22 28.51
N ALA A 42 -10.29 -25.74 27.53
CA ALA A 42 -11.72 -25.96 27.67
C ALA A 42 -12.02 -27.09 28.65
N THR A 43 -13.00 -26.86 29.51
CA THR A 43 -13.52 -27.84 30.49
C THR A 43 -15.03 -27.97 30.33
N GLN A 44 -15.64 -29.02 30.89
CA GLN A 44 -17.11 -29.20 30.84
C GLN A 44 -17.88 -28.01 31.44
N SER A 45 -17.33 -27.33 32.44
CA SER A 45 -17.92 -26.14 33.05
C SER A 45 -17.58 -24.83 32.33
N LYS A 46 -16.59 -24.84 31.43
CA LYS A 46 -16.08 -23.64 30.74
C LYS A 46 -15.58 -24.01 29.36
N LEU A 47 -16.44 -23.84 28.37
CA LEU A 47 -16.07 -23.97 26.97
C LEU A 47 -15.23 -22.77 26.54
N VAL A 48 -14.13 -23.04 25.84
CA VAL A 48 -13.23 -22.03 25.26
C VAL A 48 -13.03 -22.39 23.79
N PHE A 49 -13.26 -21.41 22.92
CA PHE A 49 -13.13 -21.59 21.47
C PHE A 49 -12.15 -20.57 20.93
N ASN A 50 -11.16 -21.04 20.16
CA ASN A 50 -10.25 -20.18 19.43
C ASN A 50 -10.74 -20.00 18.01
N LYS A 51 -10.74 -18.75 17.53
CA LYS A 51 -11.09 -18.44 16.14
C LYS A 51 -9.91 -18.80 15.24
N THR A 52 -10.05 -19.86 14.45
CA THR A 52 -9.05 -20.29 13.47
C THR A 52 -8.95 -19.29 12.32
N VAL A 53 -10.09 -18.96 11.71
CA VAL A 53 -10.17 -17.97 10.62
C VAL A 53 -11.57 -17.38 10.54
N GLY A 54 -11.69 -16.09 10.20
CA GLY A 54 -12.98 -15.46 9.92
C GLY A 54 -13.59 -15.91 8.59
N LEU A 55 -14.88 -15.66 8.40
CA LEU A 55 -15.49 -15.80 7.08
C LEU A 55 -14.99 -14.72 6.11
N LYS A 56 -15.04 -15.03 4.82
CA LYS A 56 -14.41 -14.26 3.74
C LYS A 56 -15.05 -12.88 3.48
N ASP A 57 -16.28 -12.68 3.92
CA ASP A 57 -17.18 -11.65 3.37
C ASP A 57 -16.72 -10.20 3.62
N ALA A 58 -16.18 -9.89 4.80
CA ALA A 58 -15.78 -8.51 5.11
C ALA A 58 -14.43 -8.10 4.46
N TRP A 59 -13.52 -9.06 4.24
CA TRP A 59 -12.19 -8.79 3.70
C TRP A 59 -12.21 -8.61 2.19
N GLU A 60 -13.03 -9.39 1.48
CA GLU A 60 -13.19 -9.22 0.03
C GLU A 60 -13.82 -7.87 -0.32
N GLU A 61 -14.79 -7.39 0.46
CA GLU A 61 -15.44 -6.12 0.16
C GLU A 61 -14.50 -4.93 0.35
N LYS A 62 -13.69 -4.93 1.43
CA LYS A 62 -12.66 -3.89 1.64
C LYS A 62 -11.60 -3.94 0.54
N GLY A 63 -11.10 -5.13 0.20
CA GLY A 63 -10.11 -5.30 -0.87
C GLY A 63 -10.61 -4.80 -2.22
N LYS A 64 -11.83 -5.18 -2.63
CA LYS A 64 -12.45 -4.70 -3.88
C LYS A 64 -12.65 -3.19 -3.90
N LYS A 65 -13.01 -2.57 -2.76
CA LYS A 65 -13.14 -1.11 -2.65
C LYS A 65 -11.80 -0.42 -2.86
N GLU A 66 -10.73 -0.89 -2.23
CA GLU A 66 -9.39 -0.32 -2.40
C GLU A 66 -8.84 -0.53 -3.82
N GLU A 67 -9.07 -1.68 -4.43
CA GLU A 67 -8.73 -1.93 -5.84
C GLU A 67 -9.43 -0.95 -6.79
N ASN A 68 -10.73 -0.74 -6.60
CA ASN A 68 -11.51 0.22 -7.38
C ASN A 68 -11.01 1.67 -7.17
N LEU A 69 -10.62 2.04 -5.95
CA LEU A 69 -10.02 3.35 -5.68
C LEU A 69 -8.71 3.55 -6.46
N ILE A 70 -7.85 2.54 -6.50
CA ILE A 70 -6.60 2.59 -7.29
C ILE A 70 -6.90 2.79 -8.78
N VAL A 71 -7.84 2.03 -9.34
CA VAL A 71 -8.23 2.15 -10.75
C VAL A 71 -8.79 3.55 -11.06
N ASN A 72 -9.57 4.13 -10.14
CA ASN A 72 -10.10 5.49 -10.30
C ASN A 72 -8.99 6.54 -10.23
N MET A 73 -8.07 6.44 -9.27
CA MET A 73 -6.91 7.34 -9.18
C MET A 73 -6.05 7.31 -10.43
N GLN A 74 -5.82 6.13 -11.03
CA GLN A 74 -5.09 6.03 -12.31
C GLN A 74 -5.76 6.83 -13.43
N LYS A 75 -7.10 6.84 -13.48
CA LYS A 75 -7.85 7.67 -14.45
C LYS A 75 -7.74 9.15 -14.14
N GLU A 76 -7.79 9.53 -12.86
CA GLU A 76 -7.66 10.93 -12.42
C GLU A 76 -6.26 11.49 -12.69
N ILE A 77 -5.21 10.70 -12.53
CA ILE A 77 -3.84 11.09 -12.89
C ILE A 77 -3.72 11.49 -14.35
N ASN A 78 -4.40 10.77 -15.25
CA ASN A 78 -4.41 11.14 -16.67
C ASN A 78 -5.06 12.50 -16.92
N LYS A 79 -6.02 12.91 -16.08
CA LYS A 79 -6.62 14.25 -16.15
C LYS A 79 -5.66 15.29 -15.57
N TYR A 80 -5.09 15.01 -14.40
CA TYR A 80 -4.09 15.87 -13.74
C TYR A 80 -2.92 16.21 -14.66
N VAL A 81 -2.32 15.22 -15.33
CA VAL A 81 -1.15 15.43 -16.21
C VAL A 81 -1.47 16.30 -17.43
N LYS A 82 -2.73 16.35 -17.87
CA LYS A 82 -3.16 17.14 -19.03
C LYS A 82 -3.59 18.56 -18.65
N GLU A 83 -3.78 18.84 -17.37
CA GLU A 83 -4.21 20.14 -16.87
C GLU A 83 -3.06 21.15 -16.95
N LYS A 84 -3.34 22.33 -17.50
CA LYS A 84 -2.36 23.41 -17.68
C LYS A 84 -2.45 24.44 -16.56
N GLU A 85 -3.63 24.61 -15.96
CA GLU A 85 -3.84 25.56 -14.90
C GLU A 85 -3.41 24.95 -13.55
N LEU A 86 -2.43 25.57 -12.90
CA LEU A 86 -1.83 25.06 -11.66
C LEU A 86 -2.86 24.82 -10.55
N THR A 87 -3.78 25.76 -10.34
CA THR A 87 -4.82 25.66 -9.30
C THR A 87 -5.75 24.47 -9.55
N ILE A 88 -6.15 24.24 -10.79
CA ILE A 88 -7.02 23.11 -11.15
C ILE A 88 -6.24 21.79 -11.01
N ALA A 89 -4.98 21.76 -11.44
CA ALA A 89 -4.12 20.60 -11.30
C ALA A 89 -3.92 20.23 -9.81
N GLU A 90 -3.71 21.21 -8.93
CA GLU A 90 -3.62 20.99 -7.48
C GLU A 90 -4.93 20.45 -6.89
N ASN A 91 -6.07 21.00 -7.30
CA ASN A 91 -7.38 20.51 -6.89
C ASN A 91 -7.66 19.07 -7.35
N LEU A 92 -7.09 18.64 -8.48
CA LEU A 92 -7.15 17.25 -8.94
C LEU A 92 -6.18 16.34 -8.17
N LEU A 93 -5.01 16.85 -7.79
CA LEU A 93 -3.97 16.07 -7.11
C LEU A 93 -4.32 15.77 -5.65
N MET A 94 -4.94 16.73 -4.96
CA MET A 94 -5.25 16.59 -3.52
C MET A 94 -6.15 15.39 -3.19
N PRO A 95 -7.25 15.13 -3.93
CA PRO A 95 -8.05 13.91 -3.76
C PRO A 95 -7.25 12.62 -3.98
N ILE A 96 -6.37 12.59 -4.99
CA ILE A 96 -5.52 11.43 -5.28
C ILE A 96 -4.61 11.14 -4.09
N ILE A 97 -3.93 12.16 -3.54
CA ILE A 97 -3.06 12.01 -2.36
C ILE A 97 -3.86 11.51 -1.14
N LYS A 98 -5.06 12.06 -0.91
CA LYS A 98 -5.93 11.63 0.18
C LYS A 98 -6.32 10.15 0.04
N ASN A 99 -6.66 9.72 -1.17
CA ASN A 99 -7.00 8.34 -1.45
C ASN A 99 -5.80 7.40 -1.27
N ILE A 100 -4.59 7.77 -1.75
CA ILE A 100 -3.36 7.02 -1.50
C ILE A 100 -3.12 6.78 0.00
N LYS A 101 -3.29 7.83 0.83
CA LYS A 101 -3.11 7.74 2.28
C LYS A 101 -4.14 6.85 2.98
N SER A 102 -5.32 6.68 2.37
CA SER A 102 -6.44 5.91 2.93
C SER A 102 -6.35 4.41 2.69
N ILE A 103 -5.54 3.96 1.73
CA ILE A 103 -5.39 2.53 1.42
C ILE A 103 -4.56 1.86 2.51
N ASP A 104 -5.12 0.84 3.16
CA ASP A 104 -4.45 0.09 4.22
C ASP A 104 -3.75 -1.17 3.69
N ASN A 105 -4.20 -1.71 2.56
CA ASN A 105 -3.69 -2.97 2.04
C ASN A 105 -2.29 -2.83 1.45
N TYR A 106 -1.30 -3.21 2.27
CA TYR A 106 0.12 -3.25 1.95
C TYR A 106 0.41 -4.01 0.64
N SER A 107 -0.11 -5.23 0.49
CA SER A 107 0.16 -6.07 -0.69
C SER A 107 -0.37 -5.42 -1.96
N LEU A 108 -1.57 -4.84 -1.89
CA LEU A 108 -2.15 -4.11 -3.02
C LEU A 108 -1.30 -2.91 -3.42
N ILE A 109 -0.81 -2.13 -2.45
CA ILE A 109 0.07 -0.97 -2.68
C ILE A 109 1.37 -1.40 -3.36
N VAL A 110 2.07 -2.39 -2.79
CA VAL A 110 3.34 -2.91 -3.32
C VAL A 110 3.16 -3.41 -4.75
N ASN A 111 2.14 -4.26 -4.97
CA ASN A 111 1.85 -4.80 -6.30
C ASN A 111 1.47 -3.70 -7.30
N THR A 112 0.79 -2.65 -6.85
CA THR A 112 0.42 -1.52 -7.72
C THR A 112 1.66 -0.74 -8.15
N ILE A 113 2.59 -0.45 -7.24
CA ILE A 113 3.86 0.21 -7.58
C ILE A 113 4.61 -0.65 -8.60
N ILE A 114 4.82 -1.93 -8.32
CA ILE A 114 5.58 -2.86 -9.17
C ILE A 114 4.98 -2.94 -10.59
N LYS A 115 3.65 -3.13 -10.69
CA LYS A 115 2.95 -3.20 -11.99
C LYS A 115 3.06 -1.92 -12.83
N ASN A 116 3.34 -0.78 -12.19
CA ASN A 116 3.45 0.52 -12.86
C ASN A 116 4.91 0.94 -13.11
N ILE A 117 5.91 0.13 -12.76
CA ILE A 117 7.31 0.32 -13.20
C ILE A 117 7.44 -0.11 -14.67
N LYS A 118 6.98 0.74 -15.57
CA LYS A 118 6.99 0.55 -17.03
C LYS A 118 7.29 1.86 -17.73
N ASN A 119 7.58 1.81 -19.03
CA ASN A 119 7.94 2.99 -19.83
C ASN A 119 6.70 3.83 -20.18
N ASP A 120 5.97 4.30 -19.16
CA ASP A 120 4.81 5.16 -19.27
C ASP A 120 4.89 6.24 -18.18
N ASN A 121 4.88 7.51 -18.58
CA ASN A 121 5.13 8.60 -17.64
C ASN A 121 4.04 8.70 -16.55
N ASN A 122 2.78 8.38 -16.87
CA ASN A 122 1.67 8.48 -15.93
C ASN A 122 1.71 7.33 -14.91
N ALA A 123 2.09 6.13 -15.35
CA ALA A 123 2.34 5.00 -14.48
C ALA A 123 3.50 5.26 -13.51
N LEU A 124 4.63 5.77 -14.02
CA LEU A 124 5.78 6.14 -13.19
C LEU A 124 5.42 7.26 -12.19
N LEU A 125 4.64 8.25 -12.64
CA LEU A 125 4.11 9.30 -11.77
C LEU A 125 3.29 8.70 -10.63
N PHE A 126 2.39 7.78 -10.95
CA PHE A 126 1.54 7.15 -9.95
C PHE A 126 2.35 6.33 -8.94
N SER A 127 3.29 5.50 -9.40
CA SER A 127 4.17 4.73 -8.50
C SER A 127 4.95 5.65 -7.55
N ASN A 128 5.50 6.75 -8.05
CA ASN A 128 6.22 7.70 -7.22
C ASN A 128 5.31 8.46 -6.24
N LEU A 129 4.08 8.80 -6.62
CA LEU A 129 3.09 9.39 -5.71
C LEU A 129 2.71 8.43 -4.58
N ILE A 130 2.48 7.16 -4.91
CA ILE A 130 2.18 6.14 -3.90
C ILE A 130 3.35 5.98 -2.94
N LEU A 131 4.57 5.84 -3.47
CA LEU A 131 5.78 5.71 -2.65
C LEU A 131 6.03 6.94 -1.76
N LYS A 132 5.72 8.14 -2.25
CA LYS A 132 5.90 9.41 -1.53
C LYS A 132 4.90 9.59 -0.39
N TYR A 133 3.64 9.23 -0.61
CA TYR A 133 2.53 9.63 0.26
C TYR A 133 1.87 8.49 1.04
N SER A 134 2.12 7.23 0.67
CA SER A 134 1.61 6.11 1.46
C SER A 134 2.30 6.04 2.81
N HIS A 135 1.52 5.86 3.88
CA HIS A 135 2.05 5.64 5.23
C HIS A 135 2.34 4.15 5.51
N LYS A 136 2.11 3.27 4.53
CA LYS A 136 2.20 1.80 4.69
C LYS A 136 3.43 1.19 4.06
N VAL A 137 4.09 1.89 3.13
CA VAL A 137 5.26 1.39 2.40
C VAL A 137 6.34 2.46 2.34
N SER A 138 7.57 2.00 2.18
CA SER A 138 8.79 2.78 2.03
C SER A 138 9.67 2.11 0.97
N ALA A 139 10.72 2.79 0.52
CA ALA A 139 11.62 2.24 -0.49
C ALA A 139 12.30 0.92 -0.06
N LYS A 140 12.49 0.72 1.26
CA LYS A 140 13.10 -0.47 1.85
C LYS A 140 12.22 -1.73 1.78
N ASP A 141 10.94 -1.56 1.50
CA ASP A 141 9.98 -2.65 1.38
C ASP A 141 10.05 -3.36 0.01
N PHE A 142 10.91 -2.87 -0.89
CA PHE A 142 11.08 -3.39 -2.25
C PHE A 142 12.46 -4.00 -2.43
N GLU A 143 12.56 -4.97 -3.35
CA GLU A 143 13.86 -5.47 -3.81
C GLU A 143 14.70 -4.34 -4.41
N VAL A 144 16.00 -4.36 -4.15
CA VAL A 144 16.94 -3.30 -4.57
C VAL A 144 16.88 -3.06 -6.08
N GLU A 145 16.78 -4.13 -6.88
CA GLU A 145 16.64 -4.00 -8.34
C GLU A 145 15.32 -3.32 -8.74
N THR A 146 14.22 -3.68 -8.08
CA THR A 146 12.90 -3.13 -8.37
C THR A 146 12.84 -1.63 -8.08
N ILE A 147 13.31 -1.20 -6.91
CA ILE A 147 13.31 0.21 -6.53
C ILE A 147 14.30 1.03 -7.36
N SER A 148 15.48 0.48 -7.64
CA SER A 148 16.46 1.10 -8.55
C SER A 148 15.87 1.28 -9.95
N LYS A 149 15.14 0.29 -10.45
CA LYS A 149 14.46 0.39 -11.75
C LYS A 149 13.41 1.49 -11.76
N LEU A 150 12.60 1.63 -10.70
CA LEU A 150 11.65 2.74 -10.56
C LEU A 150 12.37 4.09 -10.67
N TYR A 151 13.43 4.30 -9.88
CA TYR A 151 14.18 5.56 -9.91
C TYR A 151 14.84 5.84 -11.25
N ALA A 152 15.53 4.85 -11.82
CA ALA A 152 16.23 5.00 -13.11
C ALA A 152 15.27 5.35 -14.25
N MET A 153 14.10 4.70 -14.32
CA MET A 153 13.08 5.02 -15.33
C MET A 153 12.45 6.40 -15.08
N SER A 154 12.24 6.75 -13.80
CA SER A 154 11.60 8.01 -13.43
C SER A 154 12.49 9.22 -13.71
N LEU A 155 13.80 9.14 -13.45
CA LEU A 155 14.76 10.22 -13.74
C LEU A 155 14.90 10.47 -15.26
N LYS A 156 14.66 9.46 -16.09
CA LYS A 156 14.67 9.57 -17.57
C LYS A 156 13.31 9.97 -18.16
N SER A 157 12.27 10.10 -17.34
CA SER A 157 10.93 10.47 -17.80
C SER A 157 10.94 11.85 -18.46
N GLN A 158 10.10 12.05 -19.47
CA GLN A 158 9.90 13.36 -20.10
C GLN A 158 9.08 14.33 -19.22
N LEU A 159 8.24 13.79 -18.32
CA LEU A 159 7.45 14.61 -17.40
C LEU A 159 8.30 15.08 -16.22
N ALA A 160 8.44 16.40 -16.07
CA ALA A 160 9.17 16.99 -14.95
C ALA A 160 8.60 16.56 -13.59
N GLY A 161 7.28 16.42 -13.47
CA GLY A 161 6.64 15.95 -12.24
C GLY A 161 7.09 14.55 -11.78
N VAL A 162 7.39 13.65 -12.73
CA VAL A 162 7.92 12.32 -12.42
C VAL A 162 9.34 12.43 -11.86
N ARG A 163 10.19 13.24 -12.52
CA ARG A 163 11.57 13.48 -12.09
C ARG A 163 11.62 14.15 -10.71
N ILE A 164 10.78 15.15 -10.47
CA ILE A 164 10.64 15.83 -9.17
C ILE A 164 10.35 14.82 -8.05
N LEU A 165 9.32 13.99 -8.21
CA LEU A 165 8.95 13.03 -7.18
C LEU A 165 10.01 11.94 -7.00
N ALA A 166 10.65 11.49 -8.07
CA ALA A 166 11.74 10.52 -7.99
C ALA A 166 12.92 11.07 -7.18
N ILE A 167 13.36 12.30 -7.45
CA ILE A 167 14.44 12.95 -6.69
C ILE A 167 14.04 13.11 -5.22
N GLN A 168 12.80 13.53 -4.95
CA GLN A 168 12.30 13.66 -3.58
C GLN A 168 12.23 12.33 -2.84
N ASN A 169 11.86 11.25 -3.52
CA ASN A 169 11.83 9.90 -2.95
C ASN A 169 13.25 9.38 -2.71
N LEU A 170 14.17 9.58 -3.66
CA LEU A 170 15.59 9.25 -3.53
C LEU A 170 16.24 9.98 -2.34
N LYS A 171 15.94 11.25 -2.11
CA LYS A 171 16.44 12.00 -0.95
C LYS A 171 16.02 11.38 0.40
N ASN A 172 14.89 10.67 0.42
CA ASN A 172 14.41 9.94 1.60
C ASN A 172 14.94 8.50 1.66
N ASP A 173 15.61 8.01 0.61
CA ASP A 173 16.19 6.68 0.49
C ASP A 173 17.71 6.79 0.35
N VAL A 174 18.39 6.95 1.49
CA VAL A 174 19.84 7.15 1.55
C VAL A 174 20.62 6.01 0.91
N ASP A 175 20.13 4.78 1.03
CA ASP A 175 20.80 3.57 0.53
C ASP A 175 20.87 3.60 -1.01
N ASN A 176 19.78 3.97 -1.69
CA ASN A 176 19.78 4.13 -3.14
C ASN A 176 20.36 5.47 -3.59
N LEU A 177 20.26 6.54 -2.81
CA LEU A 177 20.77 7.86 -3.20
C LEU A 177 22.24 7.83 -3.61
N ILE A 178 23.07 7.06 -2.89
CA ILE A 178 24.50 6.88 -3.18
C ILE A 178 24.70 6.30 -4.59
N ASN A 179 23.90 5.30 -4.96
CA ASN A 179 24.00 4.61 -6.26
C ASN A 179 23.55 5.50 -7.44
N PHE A 180 22.80 6.57 -7.16
CA PHE A 180 22.23 7.46 -8.18
C PHE A 180 22.97 8.79 -8.33
N GLN A 181 24.04 9.07 -7.54
CA GLN A 181 24.76 10.36 -7.57
C GLN A 181 25.26 10.74 -8.98
N THR A 182 25.84 9.78 -9.71
CA THR A 182 26.32 10.02 -11.09
C THR A 182 25.16 10.42 -12.00
N GLN A 183 24.05 9.69 -11.95
CA GLN A 183 22.87 9.96 -12.79
C GLN A 183 22.21 11.29 -12.44
N LEU A 184 22.19 11.68 -11.15
CA LEU A 184 21.69 12.99 -10.72
C LEU A 184 22.59 14.12 -11.23
N SER A 185 23.91 13.92 -11.25
CA SER A 185 24.87 14.88 -11.80
C SER A 185 24.73 15.05 -13.32
N GLU A 186 24.55 13.94 -14.04
CA GLU A 186 24.27 13.95 -15.48
C GLU A 186 22.93 14.63 -15.81
N LEU A 187 21.90 14.36 -15.00
CA LEU A 187 20.60 15.01 -15.13
C LEU A 187 20.73 16.53 -14.90
N LYS A 188 21.51 16.96 -13.90
CA LYS A 188 21.73 18.39 -13.60
C LYS A 188 22.33 19.15 -14.79
N ASN A 189 23.19 18.51 -15.58
CA ASN A 189 23.81 19.12 -16.76
C ASN A 189 22.87 19.21 -17.97
N SER A 190 21.83 18.36 -18.04
CA SER A 190 20.93 18.24 -19.20
C SER A 190 19.51 18.79 -18.96
N GLU A 191 19.15 18.99 -17.69
CA GLU A 191 17.83 19.44 -17.27
C GLU A 191 17.58 20.92 -17.58
N LYS A 192 16.35 21.23 -17.99
CA LYS A 192 15.89 22.59 -18.33
C LYS A 192 14.78 23.07 -17.39
N ASN A 193 14.13 22.17 -16.67
CA ASN A 193 13.07 22.52 -15.74
C ASN A 193 13.64 23.07 -14.42
N GLU A 194 13.35 24.33 -14.12
CA GLU A 194 13.85 25.04 -12.92
C GLU A 194 13.54 24.30 -11.62
N LYS A 195 12.32 23.79 -11.46
CA LYS A 195 11.92 23.05 -10.24
C LYS A 195 12.66 21.73 -10.06
N VAL A 196 13.07 21.08 -11.16
CA VAL A 196 13.91 19.88 -11.07
C VAL A 196 15.32 20.28 -10.67
N LEU A 197 15.88 21.34 -11.26
CA LEU A 197 17.22 21.84 -10.94
C LEU A 197 17.35 22.27 -9.48
N GLU A 198 16.34 22.93 -8.91
CA GLU A 198 16.31 23.29 -7.48
C GLU A 198 16.41 22.08 -6.55
N LEU A 199 15.99 20.90 -7.00
CA LEU A 199 16.05 19.67 -6.23
C LEU A 199 17.35 18.89 -6.41
N LEU A 200 18.20 19.20 -7.40
CA LEU A 200 19.44 18.49 -7.70
C LEU A 200 20.67 19.13 -7.03
#